data_AF-A0A3B9L4M4-F1
#
_entry.id   AF-A0A3B9L4M4-F1
#
_cell.length_a   1.000
_cell.length_b   1.000
_cell.length_c   1.000
_cell.angle_alpha   90.00
_cell.angle_beta   90.00
_cell.angle_gamma   90.00
#
_symmetry.space_group_name_H-M   'P 1'
#
loop_
_entity.id
_entity.type
_entity.pdbx_description
1 polymer ?
#
loop_
_entity_poly.entity_id
_entity_poly.type
_entity_poly.pdbx_seq_one_letter_code
_entity_poly.pdbx_strand_id
1 'polypeptide(L)'
;MMPGKVIQGHQKWEDNCQQCHKKFDKEGQNQLCIDCHKDVKQDFLQKRGYHGKMKTKQDCATCHTEHKGRDANIVVLDESKFNHVQTDFALKGGHANEKVVCKDCHKPKVKFRDAPNSCVSCHKKDDKHKNSLGDKCADCHVEKSWKEITFDHSKSDFPLKGAHAETKVLCKDCHQDNLFKQTPKDCYACHKKDDDHKGVFGQKCVDCHTEKSWKESTFDHKKDAHYALLGKHDSAKCQSCHRSLGQK
;
A
#
# COMPACT_ATOMS: atom_id res chain seq x y z
N MET A 1 -21.59 17.43 -47.51
CA MET A 1 -21.43 16.11 -48.14
C MET A 1 -20.80 15.19 -47.11
N MET A 2 -21.36 14.00 -46.86
CA MET A 2 -20.86 13.08 -45.82
C MET A 2 -19.68 12.27 -46.38
N PRO A 3 -18.50 12.24 -45.72
CA PRO A 3 -17.31 11.57 -46.26
C PRO A 3 -17.42 10.04 -46.33
N GLY A 4 -18.38 9.46 -45.58
CA GLY A 4 -18.60 8.03 -45.45
C GLY A 4 -19.55 7.73 -44.28
N LYS A 5 -19.99 6.48 -44.17
CA LYS A 5 -20.84 6.03 -43.05
C LYS A 5 -20.10 6.20 -41.71
N VAL A 6 -20.81 6.71 -40.70
CA VAL A 6 -20.28 6.73 -39.32
C VAL A 6 -20.09 5.32 -38.76
N ILE A 7 -19.37 5.16 -37.66
CA ILE A 7 -19.21 3.87 -36.98
C ILE A 7 -20.53 3.33 -36.46
N GLN A 8 -20.57 2.02 -36.22
CA GLN A 8 -21.76 1.33 -35.71
C GLN A 8 -22.29 1.98 -34.42
N GLY A 9 -21.40 2.38 -33.52
CA GLY A 9 -21.75 3.01 -32.24
C GLY A 9 -22.47 4.35 -32.40
N HIS A 10 -22.27 5.06 -33.51
CA HIS A 10 -22.85 6.39 -33.76
C HIS A 10 -23.93 6.41 -34.85
N GLN A 11 -24.33 5.24 -35.37
CA GLN A 11 -25.32 5.13 -36.45
C GLN A 11 -26.61 5.92 -36.18
N LYS A 12 -27.07 5.98 -34.92
CA LYS A 12 -28.29 6.70 -34.53
C LYS A 12 -28.25 8.21 -34.85
N TRP A 13 -27.06 8.80 -34.92
CA TRP A 13 -26.88 10.25 -35.11
C TRP A 13 -26.31 10.61 -36.49
N GLU A 14 -26.26 9.65 -37.42
CA GLU A 14 -25.64 9.82 -38.74
C GLU A 14 -26.20 11.01 -39.53
N ASP A 15 -27.52 11.23 -39.46
CA ASP A 15 -28.19 12.35 -40.15
C ASP A 15 -28.15 13.67 -39.35
N ASN A 16 -27.68 13.64 -38.10
CA ASN A 16 -27.67 14.76 -37.18
C ASN A 16 -26.26 15.36 -37.04
N CYS A 17 -25.72 15.90 -38.14
CA CYS A 17 -24.33 16.40 -38.22
C CYS A 17 -23.92 17.35 -37.08
N GLN A 18 -24.85 18.17 -36.58
CA GLN A 18 -24.58 19.15 -35.51
C GLN A 18 -24.31 18.52 -34.14
N GLN A 19 -24.58 17.21 -33.98
CA GLN A 19 -24.23 16.47 -32.75
C GLN A 19 -22.73 16.25 -32.63
N CYS A 20 -21.99 16.32 -33.75
CA CYS A 20 -20.55 16.08 -33.78
C CYS A 20 -19.76 17.25 -34.36
N HIS A 21 -20.40 18.15 -35.10
CA HIS A 21 -19.74 19.27 -35.77
C HIS A 21 -20.23 20.61 -35.25
N LYS A 22 -19.27 21.47 -34.85
CA LYS A 22 -19.54 22.86 -34.50
C LYS A 22 -18.74 23.77 -35.44
N LYS A 23 -19.45 24.61 -36.21
CA LYS A 23 -18.82 25.48 -37.21
C LYS A 23 -17.85 26.45 -36.52
N PHE A 24 -16.62 26.49 -37.02
CA PHE A 24 -15.55 27.41 -36.59
C PHE A 24 -15.20 27.35 -35.09
N ASP A 25 -15.53 26.26 -34.39
CA ASP A 25 -15.26 26.09 -32.96
C ASP A 25 -14.79 24.66 -32.66
N LYS A 26 -13.47 24.43 -32.78
CA LYS A 26 -12.87 23.12 -32.53
C LYS A 26 -12.97 22.71 -31.06
N GLU A 27 -12.81 23.67 -30.14
CA GLU A 27 -12.87 23.39 -28.71
C GLU A 27 -14.29 23.00 -28.28
N GLY A 28 -15.29 23.74 -28.75
CA GLY A 28 -16.69 23.39 -28.59
C GLY A 28 -17.07 22.08 -29.29
N GLN A 29 -16.39 21.71 -30.38
CA GLN A 29 -16.59 20.41 -31.03
C GLN A 29 -16.12 19.25 -30.14
N ASN A 30 -14.95 19.36 -29.50
CA ASN A 30 -14.48 18.34 -28.55
C ASN A 30 -15.43 18.21 -27.34
N GLN A 31 -16.07 19.32 -26.93
CA GLN A 31 -17.06 19.30 -25.85
C GLN A 31 -18.28 18.42 -26.18
N LEU A 32 -18.78 18.48 -27.41
CA LEU A 32 -19.90 17.63 -27.87
C LEU A 32 -19.60 16.14 -27.68
N CYS A 33 -18.35 15.72 -27.90
CA CYS A 33 -17.92 14.34 -27.71
C CYS A 33 -18.07 13.92 -26.23
N ILE A 34 -17.49 14.70 -25.32
CA ILE A 34 -17.44 14.34 -23.90
C ILE A 34 -18.76 14.59 -23.16
N ASP A 35 -19.71 15.33 -23.75
CA ASP A 35 -21.07 15.47 -23.21
C ASP A 35 -21.85 14.15 -23.29
N CYS A 36 -21.59 13.33 -24.31
CA CYS A 36 -22.09 11.96 -24.40
C CYS A 36 -21.14 10.96 -23.71
N HIS A 37 -19.82 11.10 -23.89
CA HIS A 37 -18.81 10.21 -23.31
C HIS A 37 -18.43 10.60 -21.87
N LYS A 38 -19.40 10.42 -20.96
CA LYS A 38 -19.29 10.84 -19.55
C LYS A 38 -18.07 10.28 -18.82
N ASP A 39 -17.68 9.03 -19.07
CA ASP A 39 -16.49 8.44 -18.43
C ASP A 39 -15.21 9.17 -18.83
N VAL A 40 -15.07 9.49 -20.12
CA VAL A 40 -13.94 10.25 -20.66
C VAL A 40 -13.96 11.68 -20.12
N LYS A 41 -15.14 12.29 -19.99
CA LYS A 41 -15.31 13.58 -19.30
C LYS A 41 -14.78 13.53 -17.88
N GLN A 42 -15.10 12.47 -17.13
CA GLN A 42 -14.58 12.28 -15.77
C GLN A 42 -13.07 12.08 -15.73
N ASP A 43 -12.49 11.34 -16.69
CA ASP A 43 -11.04 11.18 -16.80
C ASP A 43 -10.33 12.55 -16.89
N PHE A 44 -10.83 13.45 -17.75
CA PHE A 44 -10.31 14.82 -17.87
C PHE A 44 -10.49 15.65 -16.58
N LEU A 45 -11.68 15.62 -15.97
CA LEU A 45 -11.98 16.39 -14.76
C LEU A 45 -11.14 15.94 -13.57
N GLN A 46 -10.95 14.63 -13.42
CA GLN A 46 -10.26 14.02 -12.29
C GLN A 46 -8.76 13.79 -12.56
N LYS A 47 -8.27 14.12 -13.77
CA LYS A 47 -6.89 13.88 -14.21
C LYS A 47 -6.46 12.42 -14.03
N ARG A 48 -7.37 11.50 -14.36
CA ARG A 48 -7.17 10.05 -14.25
C ARG A 48 -7.34 9.36 -15.60
N GLY A 49 -7.03 8.09 -15.65
CA GLY A 49 -7.03 7.28 -16.86
C GLY A 49 -6.01 7.78 -17.88
N TYR A 50 -6.08 7.24 -19.09
CA TYR A 50 -5.21 7.67 -20.18
C TYR A 50 -5.51 9.13 -20.57
N HIS A 51 -6.77 9.43 -20.91
CA HIS A 51 -7.18 10.74 -21.43
C HIS A 51 -6.90 11.90 -20.46
N GLY A 52 -7.11 11.70 -19.15
CA GLY A 52 -6.84 12.72 -18.13
C GLY A 52 -5.36 12.97 -17.83
N LYS A 53 -4.47 12.02 -18.20
CA LYS A 53 -3.02 12.09 -17.95
C LYS A 53 -2.19 12.31 -19.22
N MET A 54 -2.81 12.38 -20.39
CA MET A 54 -2.10 12.72 -21.62
C MET A 54 -1.42 14.07 -21.49
N LYS A 55 -0.14 14.12 -21.87
CA LYS A 55 0.65 15.36 -21.81
C LYS A 55 0.25 16.37 -22.89
N THR A 56 -0.19 15.88 -24.04
CA THR A 56 -0.55 16.70 -25.18
C THR A 56 -2.06 16.74 -25.30
N LYS A 57 -2.64 17.95 -25.26
CA LYS A 57 -4.04 18.14 -25.63
C LYS A 57 -4.15 18.03 -27.15
N GLN A 58 -5.00 17.14 -27.62
CA GLN A 58 -5.29 16.94 -29.03
C GLN A 58 -6.80 16.84 -29.22
N ASP A 59 -7.27 17.20 -30.41
CA ASP A 59 -8.68 17.04 -30.76
C ASP A 59 -9.05 15.55 -30.78
N CYS A 60 -10.26 15.20 -30.33
CA CYS A 60 -10.69 13.81 -30.24
C CYS A 60 -10.57 13.10 -31.61
N ALA A 61 -10.90 13.83 -32.68
CA ALA A 61 -10.87 13.34 -34.06
C ALA A 61 -9.47 13.00 -34.59
N THR A 62 -8.40 13.49 -33.95
CA THR A 62 -7.02 13.18 -34.32
C THR A 62 -6.69 11.71 -34.08
N CYS A 63 -7.22 11.12 -33.01
CA CYS A 63 -7.04 9.70 -32.68
C CYS A 63 -8.29 8.87 -32.99
N HIS A 64 -9.47 9.45 -32.82
CA HIS A 64 -10.76 8.79 -33.05
C HIS A 64 -11.39 9.29 -34.35
N THR A 65 -11.00 8.69 -35.47
CA THR A 65 -11.49 9.09 -36.78
C THR A 65 -12.87 8.48 -37.09
N GLU A 66 -13.89 9.34 -37.10
CA GLU A 66 -15.24 8.99 -37.57
C GLU A 66 -15.28 8.86 -39.11
N HIS A 67 -16.39 8.36 -39.65
CA HIS A 67 -16.66 8.18 -41.09
C HIS A 67 -15.78 7.14 -41.80
N LYS A 68 -15.19 6.21 -41.03
CA LYS A 68 -14.40 5.09 -41.55
C LYS A 68 -15.26 3.84 -41.88
N GLY A 69 -16.57 3.91 -41.69
CA GLY A 69 -17.50 2.79 -41.88
C GLY A 69 -17.92 2.13 -40.56
N ARG A 70 -18.96 1.30 -40.62
CA ARG A 70 -19.63 0.72 -39.44
C ARG A 70 -18.69 -0.11 -38.58
N ASP A 71 -17.82 -0.88 -39.22
CA ASP A 71 -16.91 -1.83 -38.57
C ASP A 71 -15.54 -1.23 -38.21
N ALA A 72 -15.36 0.07 -38.40
CA ALA A 72 -14.08 0.71 -38.15
C ALA A 72 -13.70 0.67 -36.67
N ASN A 73 -12.48 0.23 -36.39
CA ASN A 73 -11.90 0.38 -35.06
C ASN A 73 -11.37 1.81 -34.88
N ILE A 74 -12.11 2.62 -34.13
CA ILE A 74 -11.73 4.01 -33.82
C ILE A 74 -10.77 4.14 -32.64
N VAL A 75 -10.50 3.06 -31.92
CA VAL A 75 -9.51 3.03 -30.84
C VAL A 75 -8.28 2.28 -31.37
N VAL A 76 -7.45 3.00 -32.11
CA VAL A 76 -6.17 2.47 -32.61
C VAL A 76 -5.14 2.61 -31.50
N LEU A 77 -5.07 1.61 -30.63
CA LEU A 77 -4.00 1.47 -29.65
C LEU A 77 -2.85 0.71 -30.29
N ASP A 78 -1.69 1.36 -30.47
CA ASP A 78 -0.46 0.65 -30.80
C ASP A 78 0.09 0.01 -29.52
N GLU A 79 -0.24 -1.26 -29.30
CA GLU A 79 0.21 -2.02 -28.11
C GLU A 79 1.73 -2.03 -27.97
N SER A 80 2.48 -1.96 -29.08
CA SER A 80 3.95 -1.98 -29.06
C SER A 80 4.58 -0.66 -28.60
N LYS A 81 3.84 0.45 -28.73
CA LYS A 81 4.32 1.81 -28.37
C LYS A 81 3.59 2.40 -27.17
N PHE A 82 2.59 1.69 -26.64
CA PHE A 82 1.78 2.22 -25.54
C PHE A 82 2.61 2.40 -24.26
N ASN A 83 2.48 3.57 -23.64
CA ASN A 83 3.25 3.92 -22.45
C ASN A 83 2.36 4.06 -21.21
N HIS A 84 2.50 3.11 -20.29
CA HIS A 84 1.74 3.06 -19.03
C HIS A 84 2.01 4.22 -18.07
N VAL A 85 3.10 4.99 -18.23
CA VAL A 85 3.33 6.23 -17.46
C VAL A 85 2.22 7.26 -17.67
N GLN A 86 1.49 7.17 -18.79
CA GLN A 86 0.34 8.01 -19.11
C GLN A 86 -0.99 7.47 -18.56
N THR A 87 -0.96 6.54 -17.59
CA THR A 87 -2.17 5.89 -17.06
C THR A 87 -2.23 5.96 -15.53
N ASP A 88 -3.27 5.36 -14.95
CA ASP A 88 -3.39 5.19 -13.50
C ASP A 88 -2.52 4.08 -12.92
N PHE A 89 -1.90 3.28 -13.77
CA PHE A 89 -1.02 2.20 -13.36
C PHE A 89 0.28 2.28 -14.17
N ALA A 90 1.26 3.01 -13.65
CA ALA A 90 2.59 3.04 -14.23
C ALA A 90 3.32 1.73 -13.91
N LEU A 91 3.77 1.02 -14.96
CA LEU A 91 4.54 -0.21 -14.78
C LEU A 91 5.88 0.12 -14.12
N LYS A 92 6.11 -0.47 -12.95
CA LYS A 92 7.30 -0.29 -12.13
C LYS A 92 7.70 -1.61 -11.49
N GLY A 93 8.97 -1.73 -11.11
CA GLY A 93 9.47 -2.90 -10.40
C GLY A 93 9.21 -4.20 -11.16
N GLY A 94 8.65 -5.21 -10.48
CA GLY A 94 8.29 -6.49 -11.09
C GLY A 94 7.26 -6.39 -12.22
N HIS A 95 6.41 -5.36 -12.22
CA HIS A 95 5.39 -5.15 -13.25
C HIS A 95 5.96 -4.54 -14.55
N ALA A 96 7.17 -3.99 -14.52
CA ALA A 96 7.88 -3.48 -15.70
C ALA A 96 8.81 -4.53 -16.33
N ASN A 97 8.72 -5.79 -15.90
CA ASN A 97 9.55 -6.88 -16.43
C ASN A 97 9.13 -7.23 -17.87
N GLU A 98 10.10 -7.46 -18.75
CA GLU A 98 9.89 -7.83 -20.17
C GLU A 98 9.06 -9.11 -20.38
N LYS A 99 8.97 -9.98 -19.37
CA LYS A 99 8.16 -11.20 -19.41
C LYS A 99 6.68 -10.95 -19.12
N VAL A 100 6.34 -9.80 -18.55
CA VAL A 100 4.94 -9.42 -18.29
C VAL A 100 4.34 -8.92 -19.59
N VAL A 101 3.28 -9.57 -20.03
CA VAL A 101 2.63 -9.28 -21.31
C VAL A 101 1.24 -8.69 -21.09
N CYS A 102 0.70 -7.98 -22.09
CA CYS A 102 -0.58 -7.27 -21.99
C CYS A 102 -1.71 -8.14 -21.41
N LYS A 103 -1.80 -9.40 -21.85
CA LYS A 103 -2.85 -10.36 -21.45
C LYS A 103 -2.80 -10.77 -19.97
N ASP A 104 -1.68 -10.54 -19.27
CA ASP A 104 -1.55 -10.86 -17.84
C ASP A 104 -2.42 -9.91 -17.00
N CYS A 105 -2.60 -8.67 -17.48
CA CYS A 105 -3.42 -7.63 -16.83
C CYS A 105 -4.74 -7.38 -17.57
N HIS A 106 -4.70 -7.35 -18.90
CA HIS A 106 -5.83 -7.01 -19.77
C HIS A 106 -6.54 -8.26 -20.26
N LYS A 107 -7.65 -8.58 -19.59
CA LYS A 107 -8.47 -9.75 -19.91
C LYS A 107 -9.22 -9.57 -21.24
N PRO A 108 -9.36 -10.63 -22.05
CA PRO A 108 -10.17 -10.58 -23.26
C PRO A 108 -11.59 -10.09 -22.98
N LYS A 109 -12.16 -9.29 -23.89
CA LYS A 109 -13.51 -8.71 -23.81
C LYS A 109 -13.74 -7.71 -22.65
N VAL A 110 -12.71 -7.40 -21.87
CA VAL A 110 -12.73 -6.30 -20.89
C VAL A 110 -12.07 -5.09 -21.53
N LYS A 111 -12.64 -3.90 -21.34
CA LYS A 111 -12.02 -2.67 -21.86
C LYS A 111 -10.70 -2.45 -21.13
N PHE A 112 -9.65 -2.04 -21.85
CA PHE A 112 -8.34 -1.78 -21.25
C PHE A 112 -8.40 -0.84 -20.04
N ARG A 113 -9.27 0.18 -20.10
CA ARG A 113 -9.48 1.14 -19.00
C ARG A 113 -10.08 0.55 -17.73
N ASP A 114 -10.77 -0.59 -17.84
CA ASP A 114 -11.46 -1.24 -16.72
C ASP A 114 -10.56 -2.29 -16.05
N ALA A 115 -9.30 -2.41 -16.48
CA ALA A 115 -8.34 -3.30 -15.84
C ALA A 115 -8.12 -2.87 -14.37
N PRO A 116 -8.20 -3.80 -13.41
CA PRO A 116 -8.01 -3.46 -12.02
C PRO A 116 -6.57 -3.04 -11.75
N ASN A 117 -6.38 -2.08 -10.85
CA ASN A 117 -5.08 -1.50 -10.52
C ASN A 117 -4.72 -1.61 -9.02
N SER A 118 -5.58 -2.21 -8.20
CA SER A 118 -5.24 -2.49 -6.80
C SER A 118 -4.45 -3.80 -6.66
N CYS A 119 -3.50 -3.83 -5.73
CA CYS A 119 -2.60 -4.96 -5.51
C CYS A 119 -3.39 -6.28 -5.34
N VAL A 120 -4.38 -6.27 -4.44
CA VAL A 120 -5.17 -7.45 -4.09
C VAL A 120 -6.05 -7.97 -5.23
N SER A 121 -6.39 -7.14 -6.22
CA SER A 121 -7.19 -7.59 -7.37
C SER A 121 -6.45 -8.64 -8.21
N CYS A 122 -5.12 -8.60 -8.20
CA CYS A 122 -4.26 -9.57 -8.91
C CYS A 122 -3.56 -10.52 -7.92
N HIS A 123 -3.05 -10.00 -6.81
CA HIS A 123 -2.21 -10.71 -5.85
C HIS A 123 -2.96 -11.32 -4.66
N LYS A 124 -4.29 -11.53 -4.77
CA LYS A 124 -5.10 -12.14 -3.69
C LYS A 124 -4.55 -13.50 -3.22
N LYS A 125 -3.99 -14.30 -4.13
CA LYS A 125 -3.41 -15.62 -3.83
C LYS A 125 -2.01 -15.53 -3.24
N ASP A 126 -1.32 -14.42 -3.47
CA ASP A 126 0.04 -14.19 -2.99
C ASP A 126 0.06 -13.61 -1.57
N ASP A 127 -1.05 -13.01 -1.14
CA ASP A 127 -1.19 -12.42 0.19
C ASP A 127 -1.06 -13.47 1.31
N LYS A 128 0.09 -13.43 2.00
CA LYS A 128 0.40 -14.27 3.16
C LYS A 128 -0.33 -13.85 4.42
N HIS A 129 -0.90 -12.64 4.45
CA HIS A 129 -1.61 -12.09 5.60
C HIS A 129 -3.10 -12.46 5.59
N LYS A 130 -3.59 -13.11 4.53
CA LYS A 130 -4.99 -13.56 4.40
C LYS A 130 -5.99 -12.41 4.67
N ASN A 131 -5.71 -11.24 4.13
CA ASN A 131 -6.49 -10.02 4.27
C ASN A 131 -6.59 -9.45 5.70
N SER A 132 -5.78 -9.93 6.65
CA SER A 132 -5.82 -9.42 8.04
C SER A 132 -5.34 -7.96 8.18
N LEU A 133 -4.48 -7.52 7.26
CA LEU A 133 -3.90 -6.17 7.20
C LEU A 133 -4.62 -5.21 6.22
N GLY A 134 -5.61 -5.70 5.48
CA GLY A 134 -6.32 -4.95 4.44
C GLY A 134 -5.53 -4.83 3.13
N ASP A 135 -6.01 -3.96 2.24
CA ASP A 135 -5.61 -3.95 0.81
C ASP A 135 -4.46 -2.99 0.48
N LYS A 136 -3.98 -2.22 1.46
CA LYS A 136 -2.91 -1.22 1.27
C LYS A 136 -1.52 -1.86 1.38
N CYS A 137 -1.23 -2.81 0.50
CA CYS A 137 0.02 -3.56 0.56
C CYS A 137 1.27 -2.65 0.48
N ALA A 138 1.16 -1.53 -0.26
CA ALA A 138 2.22 -0.54 -0.44
C ALA A 138 2.56 0.26 0.84
N ASP A 139 1.78 0.14 1.91
CA ASP A 139 2.13 0.74 3.21
C ASP A 139 3.33 -0.01 3.84
N CYS A 140 3.57 -1.26 3.44
CA CYS A 140 4.65 -2.10 3.96
C CYS A 140 5.57 -2.65 2.87
N HIS A 141 5.05 -3.06 1.73
CA HIS A 141 5.80 -3.76 0.68
C HIS A 141 6.15 -2.86 -0.50
N VAL A 142 7.31 -3.12 -1.12
CA VAL A 142 7.75 -2.41 -2.31
C VAL A 142 7.52 -3.26 -3.57
N GLU A 143 6.87 -2.70 -4.58
CA GLU A 143 6.59 -3.38 -5.87
C GLU A 143 7.84 -3.77 -6.68
N LYS A 144 8.99 -3.15 -6.37
CA LYS A 144 10.30 -3.52 -6.92
C LYS A 144 10.86 -4.80 -6.30
N SER A 145 10.61 -5.03 -5.02
CA SER A 145 11.09 -6.18 -4.27
C SER A 145 10.12 -6.47 -3.13
N TRP A 146 9.28 -7.48 -3.27
CA TRP A 146 8.27 -7.80 -2.25
C TRP A 146 8.87 -8.17 -0.88
N LYS A 147 10.13 -8.62 -0.88
CA LYS A 147 10.90 -8.94 0.33
C LYS A 147 11.44 -7.69 1.03
N GLU A 148 11.53 -6.57 0.32
CA GLU A 148 11.89 -5.28 0.90
C GLU A 148 10.65 -4.69 1.58
N ILE A 149 10.78 -4.44 2.88
CA ILE A 149 9.71 -3.93 3.73
C ILE A 149 10.08 -2.53 4.20
N THR A 150 9.18 -1.57 3.98
CA THR A 150 9.35 -0.15 4.33
C THR A 150 8.44 0.27 5.49
N PHE A 151 7.80 -0.69 6.16
CA PHE A 151 6.93 -0.40 7.29
C PHE A 151 7.69 0.28 8.43
N ASP A 152 7.15 1.40 8.89
CA ASP A 152 7.74 2.22 9.93
C ASP A 152 7.03 1.97 11.28
N HIS A 153 7.68 1.20 12.15
CA HIS A 153 7.14 0.88 13.48
C HIS A 153 6.99 2.10 14.38
N SER A 154 7.66 3.22 14.11
CA SER A 154 7.53 4.44 14.93
C SER A 154 6.10 5.03 14.91
N LYS A 155 5.31 4.65 13.90
CA LYS A 155 3.91 5.05 13.71
C LYS A 155 2.92 4.04 14.29
N SER A 156 3.41 2.95 14.88
CA SER A 156 2.59 1.93 15.49
C SER A 156 2.43 2.17 17.00
N ASP A 157 1.51 1.45 17.62
CA ASP A 157 1.33 1.43 19.07
C ASP A 157 2.53 0.88 19.85
N PHE A 158 3.48 0.24 19.16
CA PHE A 158 4.71 -0.28 19.75
C PHE A 158 5.92 0.19 18.92
N PRO A 159 6.39 1.43 19.14
CA PRO A 159 7.62 1.91 18.52
C PRO A 159 8.80 1.05 18.97
N LEU A 160 9.54 0.48 18.02
CA LEU A 160 10.78 -0.24 18.33
C LEU A 160 11.80 0.76 18.90
N LYS A 161 12.25 0.52 20.14
CA LYS A 161 13.23 1.32 20.88
C LYS A 161 14.23 0.42 21.59
N GLY A 162 15.39 0.98 21.92
CA GLY A 162 16.47 0.26 22.60
C GLY A 162 16.85 -1.01 21.84
N ALA A 163 16.97 -2.13 22.56
CA ALA A 163 17.39 -3.41 21.99
C ALA A 163 16.45 -3.92 20.89
N HIS A 164 15.16 -3.57 20.92
CA HIS A 164 14.19 -3.96 19.89
C HIS A 164 14.43 -3.26 18.54
N ALA A 165 15.05 -2.07 18.53
CA ALA A 165 15.38 -1.34 17.31
C ALA A 165 16.78 -1.64 16.79
N GLU A 166 17.73 -1.88 17.70
CA GLU A 166 19.13 -2.13 17.37
C GLU A 166 19.38 -3.57 16.90
N THR A 167 18.58 -4.51 17.39
CA THR A 167 18.66 -5.92 16.96
C THR A 167 17.87 -6.11 15.67
N LYS A 168 18.41 -6.92 14.74
CA LYS A 168 17.66 -7.38 13.57
C LYS A 168 16.58 -8.39 13.98
N VAL A 169 15.49 -7.89 14.56
CA VAL A 169 14.29 -8.69 14.86
C VAL A 169 13.50 -8.92 13.58
N LEU A 170 13.04 -10.15 13.38
CA LEU A 170 12.15 -10.50 12.27
C LEU A 170 10.71 -10.24 12.69
N CYS A 171 9.83 -9.90 11.74
CA CYS A 171 8.41 -9.67 12.04
C CYS A 171 7.78 -10.84 12.80
N LYS A 172 8.14 -12.08 12.43
CA LYS A 172 7.62 -13.31 13.06
C LYS A 172 8.05 -13.50 14.51
N ASP A 173 9.09 -12.80 14.97
CA ASP A 173 9.59 -12.93 16.34
C ASP A 173 8.58 -12.30 17.31
N CYS A 174 7.88 -11.24 16.88
CA CYS A 174 6.79 -10.61 17.63
C CYS A 174 5.40 -11.04 17.10
N HIS A 175 5.20 -10.99 15.78
CA HIS A 175 3.93 -11.28 15.11
C HIS A 175 3.80 -12.78 14.80
N GLN A 176 3.64 -13.58 15.86
CA GLN A 176 3.41 -15.02 15.75
C GLN A 176 2.19 -15.32 14.86
N ASP A 177 2.30 -16.33 14.01
CA ASP A 177 1.26 -16.74 13.04
C ASP A 177 0.73 -15.61 12.14
N ASN A 178 1.54 -14.57 11.89
CA ASN A 178 1.15 -13.36 11.15
C ASN A 178 -0.01 -12.58 11.80
N LEU A 179 -0.15 -12.64 13.14
CA LEU A 179 -1.18 -11.92 13.89
C LEU A 179 -0.69 -10.52 14.30
N PHE A 180 -0.63 -9.60 13.33
CA PHE A 180 -0.11 -8.24 13.54
C PHE A 180 -0.96 -7.38 14.49
N LYS A 181 -2.29 -7.46 14.39
CA LYS A 181 -3.21 -6.63 15.20
C LYS A 181 -3.36 -7.07 16.65
N GLN A 182 -2.99 -8.32 16.95
CA GLN A 182 -3.18 -8.93 18.27
C GLN A 182 -1.86 -9.24 18.97
N THR A 183 -0.76 -8.63 18.49
CA THR A 183 0.55 -8.84 19.09
C THR A 183 0.60 -8.20 20.48
N PRO A 184 0.95 -8.96 21.53
CA PRO A 184 1.09 -8.43 22.87
C PRO A 184 2.14 -7.32 22.91
N LYS A 185 1.87 -6.29 23.72
CA LYS A 185 2.78 -5.14 23.93
C LYS A 185 3.45 -5.18 25.30
N ASP A 186 2.95 -5.99 26.22
CA ASP A 186 3.49 -6.12 27.57
C ASP A 186 4.79 -6.93 27.56
N CYS A 187 5.81 -6.44 28.26
CA CYS A 187 7.15 -7.06 28.28
C CYS A 187 7.09 -8.54 28.65
N TYR A 188 6.34 -8.88 29.71
CA TYR A 188 6.24 -10.25 30.21
C TYR A 188 5.59 -11.21 29.21
N ALA A 189 4.69 -10.74 28.35
CA ALA A 189 4.01 -11.61 27.37
C ALA A 189 5.01 -12.23 26.38
N CYS A 190 6.05 -11.49 26.02
CA CYS A 190 7.12 -11.94 25.13
C CYS A 190 8.33 -12.50 25.89
N HIS A 191 8.71 -11.84 26.99
CA HIS A 191 9.95 -12.12 27.73
C HIS A 191 9.75 -13.00 28.98
N LYS A 192 8.63 -13.73 29.09
CA LYS A 192 8.39 -14.66 30.20
C LYS A 192 9.54 -15.65 30.43
N LYS A 193 10.22 -16.08 29.36
CA LYS A 193 11.35 -17.01 29.43
C LYS A 193 12.66 -16.34 29.85
N ASP A 194 12.74 -15.03 29.71
CA ASP A 194 13.90 -14.22 30.07
C ASP A 194 13.80 -13.69 31.51
N ASP A 195 12.69 -13.97 32.21
CA ASP A 195 12.49 -13.56 33.60
C ASP A 195 13.30 -14.41 34.59
N ASP A 196 14.50 -13.92 34.90
CA ASP A 196 15.40 -14.51 35.91
C ASP A 196 14.79 -14.54 37.32
N HIS A 197 13.78 -13.70 37.60
CA HIS A 197 13.11 -13.62 38.89
C HIS A 197 12.03 -14.70 39.07
N LYS A 198 11.71 -15.47 38.03
CA LYS A 198 10.73 -16.57 38.07
C LYS A 198 9.35 -16.12 38.59
N GLY A 199 8.94 -14.90 38.23
CA GLY A 199 7.64 -14.31 38.56
C GLY A 199 7.51 -13.72 39.97
N VAL A 200 8.58 -13.70 40.77
CA VAL A 200 8.53 -13.22 42.17
C VAL A 200 8.10 -11.75 42.27
N PHE A 201 8.51 -10.91 41.32
CA PHE A 201 8.19 -9.48 41.29
C PHE A 201 6.99 -9.13 40.41
N GLY A 202 6.22 -10.14 39.97
CA GLY A 202 5.10 -9.94 39.05
C GLY A 202 5.55 -9.67 37.61
N GLN A 203 4.66 -9.06 36.83
CA GLN A 203 4.82 -8.93 35.36
C GLN A 203 5.16 -7.51 34.90
N LYS A 204 5.19 -6.53 35.82
CA LYS A 204 5.50 -5.13 35.52
C LYS A 204 7.02 -4.93 35.44
N CYS A 205 7.64 -5.54 34.44
CA CYS A 205 9.09 -5.49 34.26
C CYS A 205 9.61 -4.05 34.14
N VAL A 206 8.80 -3.15 33.57
CA VAL A 206 9.13 -1.73 33.34
C VAL A 206 9.28 -0.90 34.61
N ASP A 207 8.83 -1.41 35.76
CA ASP A 207 9.03 -0.72 37.04
C ASP A 207 10.52 -0.72 37.43
N CYS A 208 11.29 -1.70 36.94
CA CYS A 208 12.70 -1.87 37.28
C CYS A 208 13.64 -1.90 36.06
N HIS A 209 13.16 -2.30 34.89
CA HIS A 209 13.97 -2.50 33.68
C HIS A 209 13.52 -1.59 32.55
N THR A 210 14.40 -1.40 31.57
CA THR A 210 14.10 -0.62 30.36
C THR A 210 14.26 -1.49 29.11
N GLU A 211 13.69 -1.06 27.99
CA GLU A 211 13.83 -1.72 26.70
C GLU A 211 15.26 -1.72 26.14
N LYS A 212 16.21 -1.04 26.79
CA LYS A 212 17.62 -1.00 26.40
C LYS A 212 18.38 -2.24 26.87
N SER A 213 18.13 -2.71 28.10
CA SER A 213 18.90 -3.79 28.71
C SER A 213 18.19 -4.38 29.93
N TRP A 214 18.19 -5.71 30.04
CA TRP A 214 17.74 -6.43 31.24
C TRP A 214 18.75 -6.39 32.39
N LYS A 215 20.04 -6.15 32.09
CA LYS A 215 21.10 -6.19 33.11
C LYS A 215 21.12 -4.95 34.00
N GLU A 216 20.65 -3.83 33.47
CA GLU A 216 20.58 -2.58 34.20
C GLU A 216 19.19 -2.45 34.81
N SER A 217 19.15 -2.00 36.06
CA SER A 217 17.90 -1.67 36.74
C SER A 217 17.85 -0.19 37.09
N THR A 218 16.70 0.41 36.86
CA THR A 218 16.38 1.79 37.24
C THR A 218 15.72 1.88 38.62
N PHE A 219 15.48 0.74 39.27
CA PHE A 219 14.79 0.67 40.56
C PHE A 219 15.61 1.31 41.68
N ASP A 220 14.99 2.24 42.41
CA ASP A 220 15.60 2.96 43.51
C ASP A 220 14.83 2.69 44.81
N HIS A 221 15.42 1.95 45.76
CA HIS A 221 14.78 1.63 47.03
C HIS A 221 14.35 2.86 47.84
N LYS A 222 14.93 4.05 47.61
CA LYS A 222 14.52 5.28 48.31
C LYS A 222 13.23 5.87 47.74
N LYS A 223 12.88 5.56 46.49
CA LYS A 223 11.74 6.14 45.77
C LYS A 223 10.63 5.13 45.53
N ASP A 224 11.01 3.91 45.19
CA ASP A 224 10.11 2.91 44.62
C ASP A 224 9.77 1.78 45.60
N ALA A 225 10.49 1.69 46.73
CA ALA A 225 10.24 0.69 47.77
C ALA A 225 9.60 1.31 49.03
N HIS A 226 8.81 0.51 49.74
CA HIS A 226 8.29 0.89 51.06
C HIS A 226 9.39 1.06 52.12
N TYR A 227 10.54 0.41 51.93
CA TYR A 227 11.66 0.45 52.85
C TYR A 227 12.91 0.96 52.15
N ALA A 228 13.32 2.18 52.52
CA ALA A 228 14.55 2.77 52.02
C ALA A 228 15.78 2.09 52.66
N LEU A 229 16.72 1.67 51.83
CA LEU A 229 18.01 1.17 52.29
C LEU A 229 18.87 2.37 52.69
N LEU A 230 19.24 2.45 53.97
CA LEU A 230 20.05 3.52 54.54
C LEU A 230 21.37 2.99 55.12
N GLY A 231 22.37 3.86 55.16
CA GLY A 231 23.70 3.53 55.67
C GLY A 231 24.34 2.37 54.90
N LYS A 232 24.92 1.40 55.59
CA LYS A 232 25.62 0.26 54.96
C LYS A 232 24.72 -0.66 54.12
N HIS A 233 23.40 -0.55 54.23
CA HIS A 233 22.47 -1.32 53.41
C HIS A 233 22.26 -0.74 52.01
N ASP A 234 22.62 0.53 51.78
CA ASP A 234 22.43 1.22 50.49
C ASP A 234 23.19 0.54 49.34
N SER A 235 24.31 -0.12 49.64
CA SER A 235 25.11 -0.87 48.67
C SER A 235 24.87 -2.40 48.70
N ALA A 236 23.85 -2.85 49.43
CA ALA A 236 23.52 -4.27 49.50
C ALA A 236 23.01 -4.79 48.15
N LYS A 237 23.47 -5.97 47.75
CA LYS A 237 22.95 -6.65 46.55
C LYS A 237 21.54 -7.14 46.81
N CYS A 238 20.68 -7.12 45.79
CA CYS A 238 19.28 -7.57 45.89
C CYS A 238 19.16 -8.97 46.50
N GLN A 239 20.04 -9.90 46.09
CA GLN A 239 20.04 -11.29 46.54
C GLN A 239 20.38 -11.46 48.03
N SER A 240 21.03 -10.48 48.64
CA SER A 240 21.40 -10.55 50.07
C SER A 240 20.17 -10.52 50.98
N CYS A 241 19.09 -9.85 50.55
CA CYS A 241 17.83 -9.72 51.29
C CYS A 241 16.68 -10.50 50.62
N HIS A 242 16.58 -10.48 49.29
CA HIS A 242 15.62 -11.28 48.54
C HIS A 242 16.21 -12.67 48.29
N ARG A 243 16.15 -13.59 49.27
CA ARG A 243 16.83 -14.91 49.19
C ARG A 243 16.02 -16.03 48.54
N SER A 244 14.72 -15.81 48.30
CA SER A 244 13.85 -16.73 47.55
C SER A 244 14.21 -16.84 46.06
N LEU A 245 15.21 -16.07 45.63
CA LEU A 245 15.69 -16.01 44.27
C LEU A 245 16.35 -17.34 43.91
N GLY A 246 15.87 -17.96 42.84
CA GLY A 246 16.36 -19.24 42.37
C GLY A 246 17.82 -19.20 41.92
N GLN A 247 18.74 -19.26 42.88
CA GLN A 247 20.11 -19.69 42.69
C GLN A 247 20.14 -21.22 42.81
N LYS A 248 20.51 -21.89 41.73
CA LYS A 248 21.54 -22.92 41.86
C LYS A 248 22.88 -22.22 41.71
#